data_AF-A0A1U8DCC2-F1
#
_entry.id   AF-A0A1U8DCC2-F1
#
_cell.length_a   1.000
_cell.length_b   1.000
_cell.length_c   1.000
_cell.angle_alpha   90.00
_cell.angle_beta   90.00
_cell.angle_gamma   90.00
#
_symmetry.space_group_name_H-M   'P 1'
#
loop_
_entity.id
_entity.type
_entity.pdbx_description
1 polymer ?
#
loop_
_entity_poly.entity_id
_entity_poly.type
_entity_poly.pdbx_seq_one_letter_code
_entity_poly.pdbx_strand_id
1 'polypeptide(L)'
;MLSEGMQEMEVISTMLLKVMASGRVEAQLHHSLEQQERVLDELLDTQATAAQLVRDLMVTEEKVAHQLLAKEEELQRCLQRVQALEADAQAATEEGTRLQASMAALCMELEQLREEMQRLDQDVQEDASAVPPATYTAQLYYKISRIDWDYECGPVQVKGIHYGPAIAQPISIDSSQHSRSFVADYLWSLVDTAWDGTGVGRAGGHSAPQGLPLASASGSG
;
A
#
# COMPACT_ATOMS: atom_id res chain seq x y z
N MET A 1 104.38 43.07 62.53
CA MET A 1 103.60 41.97 63.13
C MET A 1 102.34 42.48 63.85
N LEU A 2 102.40 43.02 65.08
CA LEU A 2 101.18 43.55 65.77
C LEU A 2 100.70 44.92 65.23
N SER A 3 101.60 45.77 64.74
CA SER A 3 101.26 47.08 64.19
C SER A 3 100.59 46.99 62.81
N GLU A 4 100.99 46.03 61.96
CA GLU A 4 100.43 45.85 60.61
C GLU A 4 98.98 45.36 60.67
N GLY A 5 98.65 44.39 61.54
CA GLY A 5 97.28 43.93 61.72
C GLY A 5 96.33 44.99 62.31
N MET A 6 96.85 45.90 63.15
CA MET A 6 96.09 47.03 63.68
C MET A 6 95.85 48.10 62.61
N GLN A 7 96.85 48.34 61.75
CA GLN A 7 96.73 49.23 60.59
C GLN A 7 95.72 48.69 59.57
N GLU A 8 95.77 47.39 59.26
CA GLU A 8 94.80 46.72 58.38
C GLU A 8 93.39 46.78 58.96
N MET A 9 93.23 46.58 60.27
CA MET A 9 91.93 46.70 60.94
C MET A 9 91.39 48.14 60.90
N GLU A 10 92.24 49.15 61.11
CA GLU A 10 91.86 50.56 60.94
C GLU A 10 91.46 50.87 59.49
N VAL A 11 92.22 50.38 58.51
CA VAL A 11 91.94 50.57 57.08
C VAL A 11 90.63 49.88 56.68
N ILE A 12 90.38 48.67 57.17
CA ILE A 12 89.12 47.96 56.94
C ILE A 12 87.98 48.70 57.63
N SER A 13 88.11 49.11 58.90
CA SER A 13 87.04 49.83 59.62
C SER A 13 86.73 51.20 58.99
N THR A 14 87.74 51.92 58.50
CA THR A 14 87.57 53.20 57.80
C THR A 14 86.98 52.99 56.41
N MET A 15 87.34 51.92 55.68
CA MET A 15 86.63 51.53 54.46
C MET A 15 85.18 51.18 54.73
N LEU A 16 84.90 50.41 55.79
CA LEU A 16 83.55 49.96 56.13
C LEU A 16 82.67 51.13 56.57
N LEU A 17 83.21 52.05 57.39
CA LEU A 17 82.57 53.33 57.70
C LEU A 17 82.37 54.20 56.47
N LYS A 18 83.31 54.23 55.53
CA LYS A 18 83.17 54.99 54.28
C LYS A 18 82.11 54.39 53.36
N VAL A 19 81.98 53.07 53.32
CA VAL A 19 80.94 52.36 52.57
C VAL A 19 79.57 52.55 53.23
N MET A 20 79.48 52.47 54.55
CA MET A 20 78.25 52.79 55.30
C MET A 20 77.85 54.25 55.18
N ALA A 21 78.79 55.18 55.36
CA ALA A 21 78.56 56.63 55.23
C ALA A 21 78.26 57.06 53.78
N SER A 22 78.70 56.28 52.78
CA SER A 22 78.34 56.52 51.39
C SER A 22 76.88 56.19 51.06
N GLY A 23 76.13 55.58 51.99
CA GLY A 23 74.73 55.19 51.80
C GLY A 23 74.51 54.14 50.69
N ARG A 24 75.58 53.68 50.05
CA ARG A 24 75.54 52.85 48.84
C ARG A 24 74.92 51.48 49.09
N VAL A 25 75.16 50.90 50.26
CA VAL A 25 74.58 49.60 50.66
C VAL A 25 73.08 49.74 50.89
N GLU A 26 72.64 50.83 51.52
CA GLU A 26 71.22 51.13 51.77
C GLU A 26 70.48 51.42 50.46
N ALA A 27 71.04 52.23 49.57
CA ALA A 27 70.49 52.49 48.24
C ALA A 27 70.39 51.21 47.39
N GLN A 28 71.39 50.31 47.49
CA GLN A 28 71.36 49.02 46.79
C GLN A 28 70.32 48.06 47.38
N LEU A 29 70.11 48.08 48.71
CA LEU A 29 69.05 47.32 49.37
C LEU A 29 67.67 47.84 48.94
N HIS A 30 67.44 49.16 48.98
CA HIS A 30 66.19 49.78 48.52
C HIS A 30 65.90 49.44 47.06
N HIS A 31 66.90 49.58 46.18
CA HIS A 31 66.74 49.22 44.78
C HIS A 31 66.39 47.73 44.58
N SER A 32 67.00 46.83 45.35
CA SER A 32 66.68 45.40 45.32
C SER A 32 65.28 45.10 45.84
N LEU A 33 64.82 45.79 46.89
CA LEU A 33 63.47 45.64 47.42
C LEU A 33 62.41 46.15 46.44
N GLU A 34 62.63 47.32 45.83
CA GLU A 34 61.76 47.84 44.77
C GLU A 34 61.67 46.90 43.56
N GLN A 35 62.78 46.26 43.18
CA GLN A 35 62.76 45.26 42.11
C GLN A 35 61.94 44.02 42.51
N GLN A 36 62.07 43.55 43.75
CA GLN A 36 61.28 42.41 44.25
C GLN A 36 59.79 42.75 44.33
N GLU A 37 59.44 43.96 44.78
CA GLU A 37 58.06 44.44 44.83
C GLU A 37 57.44 44.49 43.44
N ARG A 38 58.13 45.07 42.44
CA ARG A 38 57.67 45.08 41.04
C ARG A 38 57.44 43.67 40.49
N VAL A 39 58.36 42.74 40.76
CA VAL A 39 58.22 41.34 40.30
C VAL A 39 57.03 40.66 40.99
N LEU A 40 56.78 40.94 42.26
CA LEU A 40 55.60 40.41 42.97
C LEU A 40 54.31 40.99 42.41
N ASP A 41 54.26 42.28 42.11
CA ASP A 41 53.10 42.92 41.48
C ASP A 41 52.82 42.32 40.10
N GLU A 42 53.85 42.14 39.26
CA GLU A 42 53.72 41.46 37.96
C GLU A 42 53.24 40.01 38.10
N LEU A 43 53.71 39.28 39.12
CA LEU A 43 53.24 37.92 39.41
C LEU A 43 51.77 37.90 39.85
N LEU A 44 51.34 38.86 40.66
CA LEU A 44 49.93 38.97 41.08
C LEU A 44 49.02 39.33 39.90
N ASP A 45 49.45 40.24 39.03
CA ASP A 45 48.70 40.62 37.82
C ASP A 45 48.60 39.46 36.83
N THR A 46 49.70 38.74 36.59
CA THR A 46 49.69 37.53 35.75
C THR A 46 48.84 36.41 36.36
N GLN A 47 48.85 36.24 37.69
CA GLN A 47 47.96 35.29 38.36
C GLN A 47 46.49 35.69 38.24
N ALA A 48 46.16 36.98 38.41
CA ALA A 48 44.80 37.48 38.30
C ALA A 48 44.25 37.32 36.87
N THR A 49 45.06 37.66 35.86
CA THR A 49 44.71 37.48 34.45
C THR A 49 44.58 36.00 34.09
N ALA A 50 45.49 35.14 34.52
CA ALA A 50 45.38 33.69 34.32
C ALA A 50 44.11 33.11 34.97
N ALA A 51 43.79 33.54 36.19
CA ALA A 51 42.57 33.12 36.88
C ALA A 51 41.30 33.57 36.14
N GLN A 52 41.32 34.77 35.54
CA GLN A 52 40.20 35.24 34.70
C GLN A 52 40.06 34.41 33.43
N LEU A 53 41.16 34.11 32.74
CA LEU A 53 41.15 33.28 31.54
C LEU A 53 40.62 31.87 31.83
N VAL A 54 40.99 31.27 32.97
CA VAL A 54 40.44 29.97 33.38
C VAL A 54 38.93 30.04 33.58
N ARG A 55 38.44 31.10 34.24
CA ARG A 55 36.98 31.30 34.43
C ARG A 55 36.26 31.44 33.09
N ASP A 56 36.80 32.25 32.18
CA ASP A 56 36.21 32.46 30.85
C ASP A 56 36.22 31.17 30.02
N LEU A 57 37.30 30.38 30.13
CA LEU A 57 37.40 29.07 29.49
C LEU A 57 36.36 28.10 30.05
N MET A 58 36.18 28.03 31.37
CA MET A 58 35.14 27.17 31.97
C MET A 58 33.73 27.56 31.49
N VAL A 59 33.42 28.86 31.44
CA VAL A 59 32.10 29.33 30.96
C VAL A 59 31.89 29.00 29.48
N THR A 60 32.93 29.11 28.66
CA THR A 60 32.83 28.77 27.23
C THR A 60 32.76 27.26 27.00
N GLU A 61 33.51 26.46 27.76
CA GLU A 61 33.43 25.00 27.77
C GLU A 61 32.03 24.52 28.17
N GLU A 62 31.46 25.08 29.23
CA GLU A 62 30.09 24.77 29.66
C GLU A 62 29.07 25.08 28.54
N LYS A 63 29.19 26.25 27.89
CA LYS A 63 28.31 26.61 26.77
C LYS A 63 28.43 25.63 25.61
N VAL A 64 29.64 25.23 25.26
CA VAL A 64 29.88 24.25 24.19
C VAL A 64 29.32 22.88 24.57
N ALA A 65 29.51 22.42 25.81
CA ALA A 65 28.95 21.16 26.29
C ALA A 65 27.42 21.15 26.20
N HIS A 66 26.74 22.21 26.63
CA HIS A 66 25.29 22.34 26.50
C HIS A 66 24.81 22.36 25.04
N GLN A 67 25.53 23.04 24.16
CA GLN A 67 25.21 23.05 22.73
C GLN A 67 25.37 21.67 22.09
N LEU A 68 26.43 20.93 22.47
CA LEU A 68 26.66 19.57 21.99
C LEU A 68 25.55 18.63 22.44
N LEU A 69 25.14 18.69 23.71
CA LEU A 69 24.02 17.90 24.22
C LEU A 69 22.71 18.21 23.47
N ALA A 70 22.38 19.49 23.29
CA ALA A 70 21.18 19.88 22.55
C ALA A 70 21.20 19.37 21.08
N LYS A 71 22.37 19.36 20.46
CA LYS A 71 22.56 18.83 19.10
C LYS A 71 22.47 17.31 19.07
N GLU A 72 23.00 16.62 20.07
CA GLU A 72 22.86 15.17 20.20
C GLU A 72 21.40 14.76 20.36
N GLU A 73 20.63 15.45 21.21
CA GLU A 73 19.19 15.22 21.35
C GLU A 73 18.42 15.47 20.05
N GLU A 74 18.80 16.50 19.29
CA GLU A 74 18.23 16.77 17.96
C GLU A 74 18.55 15.65 16.96
N LEU A 75 19.79 15.17 16.94
CA LEU A 75 20.21 14.05 16.10
C LEU A 75 19.46 12.77 16.48
N GLN A 76 19.29 12.47 17.77
CA GLN A 76 18.54 11.30 18.24
C GLN A 76 17.07 11.37 17.79
N ARG A 77 16.42 12.54 17.91
CA ARG A 77 15.06 12.75 17.41
C ARG A 77 14.96 12.56 15.89
N CYS A 78 15.92 13.10 15.15
CA CYS A 78 16.01 12.92 13.70
C CYS A 78 16.20 11.45 13.32
N LEU A 79 17.08 10.72 14.01
CA LEU A 79 17.33 9.29 13.78
C LEU A 79 16.06 8.46 14.01
N GLN A 80 15.34 8.70 15.11
CA GLN A 80 14.08 8.00 15.39
C GLN A 80 13.03 8.26 14.29
N ARG A 81 12.93 9.49 13.81
CA ARG A 81 12.03 9.84 12.71
C ARG A 81 12.43 9.18 11.40
N VAL A 82 13.72 9.10 11.09
CA VAL A 82 14.22 8.41 9.90
C VAL A 82 13.90 6.91 9.98
N GLN A 83 14.14 6.27 11.12
CA GLN A 83 13.81 4.87 11.34
C GLN A 83 12.31 4.57 11.17
N ALA A 84 11.45 5.46 11.68
CA ALA A 84 10.00 5.33 11.49
C ALA A 84 9.61 5.42 9.99
N LEU A 85 10.16 6.39 9.27
CA LEU A 85 9.91 6.55 7.83
C LEU A 85 10.46 5.38 7.01
N GLU A 86 11.61 4.82 7.39
CA GLU A 86 12.16 3.63 6.76
C GLU A 86 11.26 2.40 6.97
N ALA A 87 10.72 2.21 8.17
CA ALA A 87 9.76 1.14 8.45
C ALA A 87 8.46 1.29 7.63
N ASP A 88 7.92 2.51 7.56
CA ASP A 88 6.72 2.81 6.75
C ASP A 88 6.99 2.56 5.25
N ALA A 89 8.17 2.96 4.76
CA ALA A 89 8.57 2.70 3.38
C ALA A 89 8.70 1.20 3.10
N GLN A 90 9.30 0.44 4.01
CA GLN A 90 9.38 -1.03 3.89
C GLN A 90 7.99 -1.66 3.83
N ALA A 91 7.10 -1.29 4.75
CA ALA A 91 5.71 -1.78 4.75
C ALA A 91 4.98 -1.45 3.43
N ALA A 92 5.13 -0.22 2.91
CA ALA A 92 4.53 0.17 1.63
C ALA A 92 5.11 -0.63 0.45
N THR A 93 6.41 -0.95 0.46
CA THR A 93 7.01 -1.80 -0.59
C THR A 93 6.52 -3.24 -0.52
N GLU A 94 6.36 -3.80 0.67
CA GLU A 94 5.80 -5.15 0.87
C GLU A 94 4.34 -5.20 0.39
N GLU A 95 3.54 -4.20 0.74
CA GLU A 95 2.17 -4.09 0.23
C GLU A 95 2.13 -3.92 -1.29
N GLY A 96 3.03 -3.12 -1.87
CA GLY A 96 3.17 -2.94 -3.31
C GLY A 96 3.50 -4.24 -4.03
N THR A 97 4.47 -5.01 -3.52
CA THR A 97 4.83 -6.32 -4.10
C THR A 97 3.70 -7.35 -3.94
N ARG A 98 2.99 -7.35 -2.81
CA ARG A 98 1.81 -8.20 -2.60
C ARG A 98 0.70 -7.87 -3.59
N LEU A 99 0.39 -6.59 -3.78
CA LEU A 99 -0.62 -6.14 -4.73
C LEU A 99 -0.21 -6.50 -6.16
N GLN A 100 1.06 -6.29 -6.52
CA GLN A 100 1.57 -6.67 -7.83
C GLN A 100 1.45 -8.18 -8.10
N ALA A 101 1.75 -9.01 -7.10
CA ALA A 101 1.56 -10.46 -7.19
C ALA A 101 0.07 -10.84 -7.37
N SER A 102 -0.83 -10.20 -6.61
CA SER A 102 -2.27 -10.43 -6.75
C SER A 102 -2.80 -9.99 -8.13
N MET A 103 -2.31 -8.87 -8.66
CA MET A 103 -2.66 -8.38 -9.99
C MET A 103 -2.18 -9.35 -11.06
N ALA A 104 -0.96 -9.87 -10.96
CA ALA A 104 -0.44 -10.86 -11.88
C ALA A 104 -1.27 -12.16 -11.85
N ALA A 105 -1.66 -12.64 -10.67
CA ALA A 105 -2.53 -13.81 -10.52
C ALA A 105 -3.90 -13.58 -11.17
N LEU A 106 -4.54 -12.43 -10.92
CA LEU A 106 -5.81 -12.07 -11.55
C LEU A 106 -5.71 -11.94 -13.07
N CYS A 107 -4.61 -11.42 -13.60
CA CYS A 107 -4.39 -11.38 -15.05
C CYS A 107 -4.31 -12.79 -15.64
N MET A 108 -3.62 -13.72 -14.97
CA MET A 108 -3.55 -15.12 -15.40
C MET A 108 -4.94 -15.79 -15.35
N GLU A 109 -5.72 -15.57 -14.29
CA GLU A 109 -7.08 -16.07 -14.19
C GLU A 109 -7.96 -15.53 -15.32
N LEU A 110 -7.88 -14.23 -15.63
CA LEU A 110 -8.62 -13.63 -16.74
C LEU A 110 -8.21 -14.20 -18.11
N GLU A 111 -6.92 -14.49 -18.32
CA GLU A 111 -6.45 -15.15 -19.55
C GLU A 111 -6.99 -16.57 -19.65
N GLN A 112 -6.95 -17.34 -18.56
CA GLN A 112 -7.51 -18.70 -18.51
C GLN A 112 -9.01 -18.70 -18.82
N LEU A 113 -9.80 -17.81 -18.19
CA LEU A 113 -11.23 -17.70 -18.46
C LEU A 113 -11.50 -17.31 -19.93
N ARG A 114 -10.68 -16.44 -20.52
CA ARG A 114 -10.80 -16.09 -21.94
C ARG A 114 -10.54 -17.29 -22.85
N GLU A 115 -9.52 -18.09 -22.54
CA GLU A 115 -9.23 -19.32 -23.29
C GLU A 115 -10.36 -20.34 -23.14
N GLU A 116 -10.91 -20.52 -21.94
CA GLU A 116 -12.05 -21.39 -21.69
C GLU A 116 -13.30 -20.95 -22.44
N MET A 117 -13.60 -19.64 -22.45
CA MET A 117 -14.70 -19.10 -23.25
C MET A 117 -14.49 -19.34 -24.74
N GLN A 118 -13.28 -19.11 -25.27
CA GLN A 118 -12.98 -19.36 -26.67
C GLN A 118 -13.12 -20.84 -27.05
N ARG A 119 -12.74 -21.76 -26.16
CA ARG A 119 -12.96 -23.20 -26.37
C ARG A 119 -14.44 -23.54 -26.39
N LEU A 120 -15.21 -23.04 -25.41
CA LEU A 120 -16.66 -23.26 -25.37
C LEU A 120 -17.36 -22.70 -26.61
N ASP A 121 -16.98 -21.51 -27.08
CA ASP A 121 -17.53 -20.92 -28.30
C ASP A 121 -17.21 -21.78 -29.54
N GLN A 122 -15.99 -22.35 -29.61
CA GLN A 122 -15.61 -23.29 -30.67
C GLN A 122 -16.44 -24.58 -30.60
N ASP A 123 -16.56 -25.19 -29.41
CA ASP A 123 -17.35 -26.40 -29.20
C ASP A 123 -18.82 -26.18 -29.60
N VAL A 124 -19.43 -25.07 -29.19
CA VAL A 124 -20.80 -24.70 -29.56
C VAL A 124 -20.93 -24.50 -31.07
N GLN A 125 -19.95 -23.87 -31.71
CA GLN A 125 -19.96 -23.66 -33.15
C GLN A 125 -19.80 -24.98 -33.92
N GLU A 126 -18.96 -25.90 -33.43
CA GLU A 126 -18.81 -27.24 -33.99
C GLU A 126 -20.12 -28.03 -33.86
N ASP A 127 -20.76 -28.02 -32.69
CA ASP A 127 -22.07 -28.65 -32.46
C ASP A 127 -23.17 -28.05 -33.34
N ALA A 128 -23.21 -26.73 -33.48
CA ALA A 128 -24.15 -26.04 -34.36
C ALA A 128 -23.90 -26.35 -35.85
N SER A 129 -22.65 -26.58 -36.25
CA SER A 129 -22.31 -26.97 -37.62
C SER A 129 -22.67 -28.43 -37.93
N ALA A 130 -22.70 -29.30 -36.93
CA ALA A 130 -23.02 -30.72 -37.08
C ALA A 130 -24.51 -30.96 -37.41
N VAL A 131 -25.39 -30.04 -37.02
CA VAL A 131 -26.82 -30.10 -37.35
C VAL A 131 -27.15 -29.06 -38.41
N PRO A 132 -27.38 -29.45 -39.67
CA PRO A 132 -27.81 -28.50 -40.69
C PRO A 132 -29.05 -27.72 -40.22
N PRO A 133 -29.09 -26.38 -40.38
CA PRO A 133 -30.23 -25.56 -39.93
C PRO A 133 -31.59 -26.03 -40.48
N ALA A 134 -31.57 -26.63 -41.68
CA ALA A 134 -32.74 -27.24 -42.30
C ALA A 134 -33.24 -28.48 -41.53
N THR A 135 -32.34 -29.31 -41.00
CA THR A 135 -32.66 -30.49 -40.19
C THR A 135 -33.29 -30.08 -38.86
N TYR A 136 -32.73 -29.07 -38.18
CA TYR A 136 -33.30 -28.54 -36.94
C TYR A 136 -34.71 -27.99 -37.18
N THR A 137 -34.89 -27.21 -38.26
CA THR A 137 -36.18 -26.64 -38.62
C THR A 137 -37.22 -27.73 -38.91
N ALA A 138 -36.86 -28.75 -39.69
CA ALA A 138 -37.73 -29.90 -39.97
C ALA A 138 -38.09 -30.67 -38.69
N GLN A 139 -37.12 -30.94 -37.83
CA GLN A 139 -37.34 -31.60 -36.53
C GLN A 139 -38.23 -30.76 -35.60
N LEU A 140 -38.09 -29.43 -35.63
CA LEU A 140 -38.92 -28.53 -34.83
C LEU A 140 -40.37 -28.56 -35.31
N TYR A 141 -40.61 -28.46 -36.62
CA TYR A 141 -41.94 -28.60 -37.18
C TYR A 141 -42.57 -29.96 -36.86
N TYR A 142 -41.80 -31.05 -36.91
CA TYR A 142 -42.27 -32.36 -36.48
C TYR A 142 -42.56 -32.41 -34.98
N LYS A 143 -41.71 -31.86 -34.10
CA LYS A 143 -41.95 -31.86 -32.64
C LYS A 143 -43.20 -31.08 -32.25
N ILE A 144 -43.45 -29.95 -32.93
CA ILE A 144 -44.60 -29.08 -32.69
C ILE A 144 -45.87 -29.71 -33.25
N SER A 145 -45.86 -30.09 -34.53
CA SER A 145 -47.07 -30.58 -35.20
C SER A 145 -47.34 -32.06 -34.97
N ARG A 146 -46.30 -32.85 -34.70
CA ARG A 146 -46.29 -34.32 -34.72
C ARG A 146 -46.86 -34.91 -36.01
N ILE A 147 -46.73 -34.20 -37.12
CA ILE A 147 -47.18 -34.66 -38.44
C ILE A 147 -45.98 -35.13 -39.24
N ASP A 148 -46.05 -36.36 -39.72
CA ASP A 148 -45.15 -36.89 -40.74
C ASP A 148 -45.81 -36.77 -42.12
N TRP A 149 -45.13 -36.16 -43.07
CA TRP A 149 -45.69 -35.82 -44.38
C TRP A 149 -45.32 -36.90 -45.42
N ASP A 150 -46.29 -37.26 -46.26
CA ASP A 150 -46.06 -38.15 -47.39
C ASP A 150 -45.51 -37.34 -48.57
N TYR A 151 -44.20 -37.44 -48.80
CA TYR A 151 -43.51 -36.70 -49.86
C TYR A 151 -43.65 -37.33 -51.26
N GLU A 152 -44.27 -38.51 -51.38
CA GLU A 152 -44.49 -39.18 -52.67
C GLU A 152 -45.83 -38.78 -53.32
N CYS A 153 -46.63 -37.95 -52.64
CA CYS A 153 -47.90 -37.44 -53.18
C CYS A 153 -47.72 -36.21 -54.09
N GLY A 154 -48.73 -35.95 -54.95
CA GLY A 154 -48.67 -34.84 -55.91
C GLY A 154 -48.74 -33.46 -55.23
N PRO A 155 -48.26 -32.38 -55.87
CA PRO A 155 -48.09 -31.05 -55.25
C PRO A 155 -49.39 -30.36 -54.83
N VAL A 156 -50.53 -30.89 -55.25
CA VAL A 156 -51.88 -30.38 -54.94
C VAL A 156 -52.49 -31.15 -53.77
N GLN A 157 -51.91 -32.27 -53.34
CA GLN A 157 -52.40 -33.08 -52.24
C GLN A 157 -51.52 -32.87 -51.00
N VAL A 158 -52.15 -32.55 -49.86
CA VAL A 158 -51.49 -32.46 -48.56
C VAL A 158 -51.82 -33.74 -47.81
N LYS A 159 -50.87 -34.68 -47.78
CA LYS A 159 -51.05 -36.02 -47.22
C LYS A 159 -50.00 -36.32 -46.17
N GLY A 160 -50.41 -36.92 -45.05
CA GLY A 160 -49.51 -37.24 -43.95
C GLY A 160 -50.20 -38.02 -42.84
N ILE A 161 -49.49 -38.25 -41.74
CA ILE A 161 -49.98 -38.93 -40.55
C ILE A 161 -49.69 -38.05 -39.34
N HIS A 162 -50.73 -37.74 -38.57
CA HIS A 162 -50.59 -37.04 -37.29
C HIS A 162 -50.46 -38.04 -36.14
N TYR A 163 -49.39 -37.89 -35.35
CA TYR A 163 -49.07 -38.70 -34.18
C TYR A 163 -49.40 -37.95 -32.88
N GLY A 164 -50.68 -37.95 -32.51
CA GLY A 164 -51.13 -37.44 -31.21
C GLY A 164 -50.87 -38.41 -30.05
N PRO A 165 -51.25 -38.06 -28.81
CA PRO A 165 -51.22 -38.98 -27.65
C PRO A 165 -52.23 -40.14 -27.75
N ALA A 166 -53.12 -40.10 -28.75
CA ALA A 166 -54.10 -41.14 -29.07
C ALA A 166 -53.67 -41.96 -30.32
N ILE A 167 -54.63 -42.58 -31.01
CA ILE A 167 -54.40 -43.34 -32.25
C ILE A 167 -53.94 -42.39 -33.38
N ALA A 168 -52.95 -42.79 -34.16
CA ALA A 168 -52.44 -42.02 -35.30
C ALA A 168 -53.55 -41.74 -36.33
N GLN A 169 -53.65 -40.49 -36.76
CA GLN A 169 -54.72 -40.03 -37.65
C GLN A 169 -54.17 -39.71 -39.05
N PRO A 170 -54.72 -40.35 -40.11
CA PRO A 170 -54.31 -40.03 -41.47
C PRO A 170 -54.88 -38.67 -41.92
N ILE A 171 -54.04 -37.85 -42.53
CA ILE A 171 -54.38 -36.57 -43.15
C ILE A 171 -54.34 -36.76 -44.66
N SER A 172 -55.40 -36.37 -45.37
CA SER A 172 -55.43 -36.27 -46.82
C SER A 172 -56.37 -35.14 -47.23
N ILE A 173 -55.79 -34.04 -47.69
CA ILE A 173 -56.52 -32.82 -48.08
C ILE A 173 -56.15 -32.46 -49.52
N ASP A 174 -57.13 -32.10 -50.32
CA ASP A 174 -56.90 -31.55 -51.66
C ASP A 174 -56.79 -30.02 -51.59
N SER A 175 -55.59 -29.49 -51.80
CA SER A 175 -55.30 -28.05 -51.71
C SER A 175 -55.90 -27.23 -52.86
N SER A 176 -56.43 -27.86 -53.92
CA SER A 176 -57.17 -27.14 -54.97
C SER A 176 -58.59 -26.77 -54.55
N GLN A 177 -59.16 -27.49 -53.59
CA GLN A 177 -60.56 -27.33 -53.15
C GLN A 177 -60.69 -26.49 -51.88
N HIS A 178 -59.58 -26.17 -51.23
CA HIS A 178 -59.54 -25.49 -49.93
C HIS A 178 -58.59 -24.29 -49.95
N SER A 179 -58.94 -23.23 -49.21
CA SER A 179 -58.07 -22.07 -49.06
C SER A 179 -56.87 -22.39 -48.17
N ARG A 180 -55.74 -21.68 -48.36
CA ARG A 180 -54.53 -21.87 -47.54
C ARG A 180 -54.78 -21.64 -46.04
N SER A 181 -55.64 -20.67 -45.70
CA SER A 181 -56.00 -20.41 -44.30
C SER A 181 -56.79 -21.58 -43.70
N PHE A 182 -57.76 -22.12 -44.45
CA PHE A 182 -58.52 -23.29 -44.01
C PHE A 182 -57.62 -24.51 -43.77
N VAL A 183 -56.68 -24.77 -44.67
CA VAL A 183 -55.71 -25.87 -44.50
C VAL A 183 -54.84 -25.65 -43.25
N ALA A 184 -54.33 -24.43 -43.04
CA ALA A 184 -53.52 -24.13 -41.86
C ALA A 184 -54.31 -24.26 -40.56
N ASP A 185 -55.52 -23.68 -40.49
CA ASP A 185 -56.39 -23.75 -39.32
C ASP A 185 -56.77 -25.20 -38.98
N TYR A 186 -57.07 -26.01 -40.00
CA TYR A 186 -57.33 -27.44 -39.83
C TYR A 186 -56.11 -28.17 -39.24
N LEU A 187 -54.91 -27.96 -39.80
CA LEU A 187 -53.70 -28.61 -39.32
C LEU A 187 -53.35 -28.20 -37.88
N TRP A 188 -53.52 -26.92 -37.53
CA TRP A 188 -53.30 -26.46 -36.16
C TRP A 188 -54.35 -26.95 -35.18
N SER A 189 -55.59 -27.22 -35.62
CA SER A 189 -56.62 -27.80 -34.77
C SER A 189 -56.31 -29.24 -34.33
N LEU A 190 -55.44 -29.95 -35.07
CA LEU A 190 -54.99 -31.30 -34.70
C LEU A 190 -53.92 -31.28 -33.61
N VAL A 191 -53.19 -30.17 -33.48
CA VAL A 191 -52.13 -30.01 -32.49
C VAL A 191 -52.78 -29.77 -31.12
N ASP A 192 -52.39 -30.58 -30.15
CA ASP A 192 -52.92 -30.44 -28.80
C ASP A 192 -52.47 -29.11 -28.18
N THR A 193 -53.43 -28.37 -27.63
CA THR A 193 -53.20 -27.08 -26.95
C THR A 193 -53.31 -27.21 -25.43
N ALA A 194 -53.58 -28.41 -24.91
CA ALA A 194 -53.57 -28.70 -23.49
C ALA A 194 -52.13 -28.71 -22.95
N TRP A 195 -51.84 -27.84 -21.98
CA TRP A 195 -50.55 -27.81 -21.28
C TRP A 195 -50.64 -28.67 -20.03
N ASP A 196 -50.32 -29.95 -20.13
CA ASP A 196 -50.20 -30.81 -18.95
C ASP A 196 -48.90 -30.48 -18.19
N GLY A 197 -49.04 -29.75 -17.08
CA GLY A 197 -47.97 -29.36 -16.16
C GLY A 197 -47.35 -30.51 -15.35
N THR A 198 -47.06 -31.64 -15.98
CA THR A 198 -46.55 -32.87 -15.31
C THR A 198 -45.16 -33.29 -15.80
N GLY A 199 -44.35 -32.32 -16.24
CA GLY A 199 -42.94 -32.50 -16.61
C GLY A 199 -41.94 -31.83 -15.66
N VAL A 200 -42.34 -31.35 -14.48
CA VAL A 200 -41.39 -30.83 -13.47
C VAL A 200 -41.07 -31.95 -12.48
N GLY A 201 -39.89 -32.53 -12.67
CA GLY A 201 -39.21 -33.32 -11.65
C GLY A 201 -39.09 -32.51 -10.36
N ARG A 202 -39.86 -32.91 -9.36
CA ARG A 202 -39.78 -32.44 -7.99
C ARG A 202 -38.49 -32.99 -7.36
N ALA A 203 -37.45 -32.18 -7.35
CA ALA A 203 -36.31 -32.26 -6.43
C ALA A 203 -35.83 -30.81 -6.27
N GLY A 204 -35.81 -30.17 -5.11
CA GLY A 204 -36.12 -30.53 -3.74
C GLY A 204 -35.61 -29.34 -2.93
N GLY A 205 -36.46 -28.74 -2.11
CA GLY A 205 -36.10 -27.75 -1.08
C GLY A 205 -35.49 -26.43 -1.58
N HIS A 206 -36.07 -25.32 -1.18
CA HIS A 206 -35.46 -24.50 -0.13
C HIS A 206 -36.44 -23.41 0.29
N SER A 207 -36.59 -23.36 1.60
CA SER A 207 -37.19 -22.36 2.48
C SER A 207 -37.45 -20.98 1.90
N ALA A 208 -38.66 -20.49 2.21
CA ALA A 208 -38.93 -19.06 2.31
C ALA A 208 -38.00 -18.38 3.36
N PRO A 209 -37.65 -17.12 3.14
CA PRO A 209 -37.54 -16.13 4.20
C PRO A 209 -38.70 -15.12 4.03
N GLN A 210 -39.63 -15.08 4.97
CA GLN A 210 -39.64 -14.15 6.11
C GLN A 210 -39.66 -12.68 5.71
N GLY A 211 -40.74 -12.01 6.12
CA GLY A 211 -41.03 -10.64 5.80
C GLY A 211 -40.13 -9.60 6.49
N LEU A 212 -40.24 -8.38 5.97
CA LEU A 212 -39.85 -7.15 6.62
C LEU A 212 -41.08 -6.22 6.69
N PRO A 213 -41.29 -5.49 7.79
CA PRO A 213 -42.52 -4.76 8.06
C PRO A 213 -42.53 -3.38 7.40
N LEU A 214 -43.69 -2.99 6.87
CA LEU A 214 -44.02 -1.60 6.57
C LEU A 214 -44.29 -0.85 7.88
N ALA A 215 -43.31 -0.07 8.33
CA ALA A 215 -43.52 0.98 9.31
C ALA A 215 -43.91 2.27 8.57
N SER A 216 -45.18 2.65 8.59
CA SER A 216 -45.60 4.03 8.37
C SER A 216 -46.07 4.61 9.70
N ALA A 217 -45.22 5.48 10.24
CA ALA A 217 -45.49 6.28 11.41
C ALA A 217 -46.60 7.29 11.12
N SER A 218 -47.63 7.26 11.95
CA SER A 218 -48.48 8.39 12.28
C SER A 218 -47.66 9.56 12.82
N GLY A 219 -47.88 10.75 12.29
CA GLY A 219 -47.30 12.00 12.79
C GLY A 219 -48.24 13.17 12.51
N SER A 220 -48.90 13.61 13.58
CA SER A 220 -49.75 14.81 13.65
C SER A 220 -49.02 16.09 13.25
N GLY A 221 -49.76 17.01 12.67
CA GLY A 221 -49.45 18.42 12.48
C GLY A 221 -50.69 19.15 12.02
#